data_AF-B0E1D7-F1
#
_entry.id   AF-B0E1D7-F1
#
_cell.length_a   1.000
_cell.length_b   1.000
_cell.length_c   1.000
_cell.angle_alpha   90.00
_cell.angle_beta   90.00
_cell.angle_gamma   90.00
#
_symmetry.space_group_name_H-M   'P 1'
#
loop_
_entity.id
_entity.type
_entity.pdbx_description
1 polymer ?
#
loop_
_entity_poly.entity_id
_entity_poly.type
_entity_poly.pdbx_seq_one_letter_code
_entity_poly.pdbx_strand_id
1 'polypeptide(L)'
;MIFESNTAFVFHDSCGFEAGRTSELDKVKEFLRKRSTNKELKDHVHVIWYCIPINDEARPITRAELNFFNECGTGRVPVIVLFTKADMLDAQTIKQLVNTGMDVEDAANKAPEESVAMFEKRFGQQLYKKKYPPKDHVYFRDQLHLTDMQNPTSDCSELLRKTAATFSDDTLLQLFLTVQQNNVALSIEYAIKRITELTFQGWDVDN
;
A
#
# COMPACT_ATOMS: atom_id res chain seq x y z
N MET A 1 4.77 3.02 -17.30
CA MET A 1 4.97 1.61 -17.71
C MET A 1 3.61 1.01 -18.03
N ILE A 2 3.50 0.34 -19.16
CA ILE A 2 2.31 -0.43 -19.57
C ILE A 2 2.80 -1.85 -19.80
N PHE A 3 2.16 -2.83 -19.19
CA PHE A 3 2.51 -4.24 -19.40
C PHE A 3 1.77 -4.76 -20.63
N GLU A 4 2.47 -5.43 -21.54
CA GLU A 4 1.84 -6.00 -22.74
C GLU A 4 0.78 -7.06 -22.38
N SER A 5 1.00 -7.80 -21.30
CA SER A 5 0.05 -8.77 -20.76
C SER A 5 -1.21 -8.14 -20.18
N ASN A 6 -1.20 -6.83 -19.87
CA ASN A 6 -2.34 -6.11 -19.34
C ASN A 6 -2.25 -4.61 -19.64
N THR A 7 -2.69 -4.22 -20.83
CA THR A 7 -2.66 -2.83 -21.28
C THR A 7 -3.63 -1.92 -20.55
N ALA A 8 -4.60 -2.49 -19.83
CA ALA A 8 -5.57 -1.77 -19.02
C ALA A 8 -5.02 -1.38 -17.63
N PHE A 9 -3.87 -1.91 -17.22
CA PHE A 9 -3.23 -1.58 -15.95
C PHE A 9 -1.96 -0.73 -16.18
N VAL A 10 -2.12 0.59 -16.03
CA VAL A 10 -1.10 1.59 -16.35
C VAL A 10 -0.41 2.10 -15.09
N PHE A 11 0.91 2.03 -15.07
CA PHE A 11 1.73 2.57 -13.99
C PHE A 11 2.42 3.86 -14.38
N HIS A 12 2.39 4.83 -13.48
CA HIS A 12 3.16 6.06 -13.58
C HIS A 12 4.21 6.07 -12.47
N ASP A 13 5.47 6.04 -12.87
CA ASP A 13 6.59 6.21 -11.94
C ASP A 13 6.88 7.70 -11.76
N SER A 14 7.03 8.12 -10.51
CA SER A 14 7.36 9.49 -10.14
C SER A 14 8.86 9.80 -10.27
N CYS A 15 9.70 8.77 -10.47
CA CYS A 15 11.16 8.82 -10.43
C CYS A 15 11.75 9.19 -9.05
N GLY A 16 10.95 9.15 -7.99
CA GLY A 16 11.38 9.35 -6.59
C GLY A 16 11.37 10.81 -6.11
N PHE A 17 11.33 10.97 -4.78
CA PHE A 17 11.46 12.27 -4.10
C PHE A 17 12.77 12.30 -3.32
N GLU A 18 13.73 13.14 -3.73
CA GLU A 18 14.95 13.34 -2.95
C GLU A 18 14.72 14.39 -1.86
N ALA A 19 15.23 14.11 -0.65
CA ALA A 19 15.16 15.05 0.45
C ALA A 19 15.90 16.35 0.10
N GLY A 20 15.17 17.48 0.05
CA GLY A 20 15.74 18.82 -0.11
C GLY A 20 15.33 19.55 -1.39
N ARG A 21 14.65 18.88 -2.34
CA ARG A 21 14.09 19.51 -3.53
C ARG A 21 12.56 19.53 -3.45
N THR A 22 11.96 20.69 -3.70
CA THR A 22 10.49 20.88 -3.72
C THR A 22 9.89 20.63 -5.10
N SER A 23 10.72 20.61 -6.14
CA SER A 23 10.31 20.55 -7.53
C SER A 23 9.57 19.26 -7.90
N GLU A 24 9.89 18.16 -7.22
CA GLU A 24 9.34 16.83 -7.42
C GLU A 24 7.89 16.79 -6.93
N LEU A 25 7.63 17.39 -5.77
CA LEU A 25 6.27 17.51 -5.23
C LEU A 25 5.40 18.38 -6.16
N ASP A 26 5.93 19.47 -6.68
CA ASP A 26 5.19 20.34 -7.63
C ASP A 26 4.89 19.61 -8.95
N LYS A 27 5.84 18.84 -9.48
CA LYS A 27 5.61 17.98 -10.66
C LYS A 27 4.50 16.97 -10.42
N VAL A 28 4.47 16.34 -9.24
CA VAL A 28 3.41 15.38 -8.89
C VAL A 28 2.05 16.06 -8.73
N LYS A 29 1.99 17.22 -8.06
CA LYS A 29 0.77 18.02 -7.98
C LYS A 29 0.23 18.40 -9.36
N GLU A 30 1.10 18.86 -10.26
CA GLU A 30 0.71 19.23 -11.62
C GLU A 30 0.26 18.01 -12.44
N PHE A 31 0.94 16.87 -12.29
CA PHE A 31 0.54 15.62 -12.93
C PHE A 31 -0.85 15.17 -12.47
N LEU A 32 -1.10 15.14 -11.15
CA LEU A 32 -2.40 14.78 -10.58
C LEU A 32 -3.50 15.74 -11.03
N ARG A 33 -3.22 17.05 -11.04
CA ARG A 33 -4.15 18.07 -11.52
C ARG A 33 -4.52 17.82 -12.97
N LYS A 34 -3.54 17.67 -13.87
CA LYS A 34 -3.77 17.39 -15.29
C LYS A 34 -4.60 16.13 -15.50
N ARG A 35 -4.26 15.05 -14.78
CA ARG A 35 -4.97 13.77 -14.86
C ARG A 35 -6.41 13.87 -14.38
N SER A 36 -6.67 14.63 -13.32
CA SER A 36 -8.02 14.86 -12.79
C SER A 36 -8.92 15.69 -13.71
N THR A 37 -8.35 16.52 -14.60
CA THR A 37 -9.10 17.36 -15.55
C THR A 37 -9.43 16.69 -16.88
N ASN A 38 -8.98 15.46 -17.10
CA ASN A 38 -9.27 14.73 -18.33
C ASN A 38 -10.76 14.34 -18.40
N LYS A 39 -11.33 14.31 -19.60
CA LYS A 39 -12.74 13.93 -19.80
C LYS A 39 -12.98 12.44 -19.61
N GLU A 40 -12.03 11.62 -20.04
CA GLU A 40 -12.14 10.16 -20.01
C GLU A 40 -11.56 9.59 -18.70
N LEU A 41 -12.33 8.72 -18.05
CA LEU A 41 -11.94 8.10 -16.77
C LEU A 41 -10.63 7.31 -16.86
N LYS A 42 -10.39 6.61 -17.98
CA LYS A 42 -9.15 5.84 -18.22
C LYS A 42 -7.89 6.70 -18.11
N ASP A 43 -8.00 8.00 -18.31
CA ASP A 43 -6.88 8.94 -18.25
C ASP A 43 -6.69 9.59 -16.88
N HIS A 44 -7.49 9.20 -15.88
CA HIS A 44 -7.37 9.65 -14.50
C HIS A 44 -6.37 8.79 -13.72
N VAL A 45 -5.85 9.32 -12.63
CA VAL A 45 -5.12 8.52 -11.63
C VAL A 45 -6.14 7.96 -10.66
N HIS A 46 -6.17 6.64 -10.50
CA HIS A 46 -7.16 5.95 -9.68
C HIS A 46 -6.67 5.68 -8.26
N VAL A 47 -5.38 5.41 -8.09
CA VAL A 47 -4.73 5.14 -6.80
C VAL A 47 -3.28 5.59 -6.85
N ILE A 48 -2.74 6.00 -5.70
CA ILE A 48 -1.31 6.26 -5.53
C ILE A 48 -0.75 5.24 -4.54
N TRP A 49 0.26 4.50 -4.97
CA TRP A 49 1.09 3.71 -4.08
C TRP A 49 2.35 4.51 -3.76
N TYR A 50 2.52 4.92 -2.50
CA TYR A 50 3.64 5.74 -2.05
C TYR A 50 4.63 4.86 -1.30
N CYS A 51 5.80 4.61 -1.90
CA CYS A 51 6.82 3.74 -1.31
C CYS A 51 7.69 4.49 -0.29
N ILE A 52 7.84 3.93 0.90
CA ILE A 52 8.73 4.41 1.96
C ILE A 52 9.69 3.27 2.33
N PRO A 53 10.99 3.39 2.08
CA PRO A 53 11.97 2.42 2.57
C PRO A 53 12.14 2.56 4.08
N ILE A 54 11.92 1.47 4.82
CA ILE A 54 12.00 1.43 6.29
C ILE A 54 13.30 0.78 6.77
N ASN A 55 14.39 1.06 6.06
CA ASN A 55 15.72 0.56 6.36
C ASN A 55 16.53 1.43 7.35
N ASP A 56 16.02 2.61 7.71
CA ASP A 56 16.61 3.51 8.71
C ASP A 56 15.65 3.62 9.91
N GLU A 57 16.04 3.07 11.06
CA GLU A 57 15.26 3.12 12.30
C GLU A 57 15.18 4.53 12.92
N ALA A 58 16.12 5.42 12.61
CA ALA A 58 16.18 6.74 13.24
C ALA A 58 15.19 7.71 12.61
N ARG A 59 15.02 7.65 11.28
CA ARG A 59 14.12 8.53 10.54
C ARG A 59 13.62 7.90 9.24
N PRO A 60 12.78 6.85 9.30
CA PRO A 60 12.19 6.22 8.11
C PRO A 60 11.22 7.16 7.39
N ILE A 61 10.61 8.10 8.11
CA ILE A 61 9.75 9.14 7.54
C ILE A 61 10.56 10.44 7.44
N THR A 62 10.91 10.81 6.23
CA THR A 62 11.73 12.01 5.96
C THR A 62 10.85 13.24 5.74
N ARG A 63 11.49 14.40 5.54
CA ARG A 63 10.76 15.65 5.24
C ARG A 63 9.98 15.55 3.92
N ALA A 64 10.41 14.73 2.96
CA ALA A 64 9.70 14.54 1.71
C ALA A 64 8.32 13.92 1.94
N GLU A 65 8.25 12.82 2.71
CA GLU A 65 6.98 12.19 3.09
C GLU A 65 6.09 13.17 3.86
N LEU A 66 6.65 13.84 4.88
CA LEU A 66 5.88 14.77 5.70
C LEU A 66 5.29 15.92 4.87
N ASN A 67 6.03 16.44 3.89
CA ASN A 67 5.55 17.48 3.00
C ASN A 67 4.47 16.95 2.05
N PHE A 68 4.65 15.74 1.48
CA PHE A 68 3.65 15.12 0.63
C PHE A 68 2.31 14.97 1.36
N PHE A 69 2.29 14.35 2.55
CA PHE A 69 1.06 14.12 3.31
C PHE A 69 0.49 15.39 3.96
N ASN A 70 1.25 16.49 4.05
CA ASN A 70 0.74 17.79 4.52
C ASN A 70 0.22 18.69 3.41
N GLU A 71 0.85 18.67 2.24
CA GLU A 71 0.70 19.73 1.23
C GLU A 71 0.22 19.22 -0.12
N CYS A 72 0.38 17.93 -0.46
CA CYS A 72 0.08 17.45 -1.81
C CYS A 72 -1.41 17.57 -2.13
N GLY A 73 -2.27 17.11 -1.21
CA GLY A 73 -3.72 17.11 -1.41
C GLY A 73 -4.14 16.38 -2.69
N THR A 74 -4.20 15.04 -2.64
CA THR A 74 -4.46 14.19 -3.83
C THR A 74 -5.92 14.18 -4.31
N GLY A 75 -6.76 15.07 -3.77
CA GLY A 75 -8.18 15.13 -4.10
C GLY A 75 -8.91 13.85 -3.69
N ARG A 76 -9.56 13.19 -4.67
CA ARG A 76 -10.28 11.92 -4.46
C ARG A 76 -9.39 10.68 -4.62
N VAL A 77 -8.14 10.85 -5.04
CA VAL A 77 -7.24 9.73 -5.31
C VAL A 77 -6.70 9.19 -3.97
N PRO A 78 -7.05 7.95 -3.58
CA PRO A 78 -6.53 7.35 -2.36
C PRO A 78 -5.02 7.13 -2.45
N VAL A 79 -4.34 7.31 -1.32
CA VAL A 79 -2.91 7.01 -1.16
C VAL A 79 -2.77 5.81 -0.24
N ILE A 80 -2.05 4.79 -0.69
CA ILE A 80 -1.66 3.63 0.12
C ILE A 80 -0.14 3.67 0.28
N VAL A 81 0.33 3.58 1.52
CA VAL A 81 1.78 3.58 1.80
C VAL A 81 2.33 2.17 1.68
N LEU A 82 3.40 2.00 0.91
CA LEU A 82 4.13 0.74 0.81
C LEU A 82 5.42 0.88 1.62
N PHE A 83 5.45 0.32 2.82
CA PHE A 83 6.67 0.24 3.61
C PHE A 83 7.56 -0.86 3.05
N THR A 84 8.59 -0.50 2.30
CA THR A 84 9.51 -1.44 1.63
C THR A 84 10.73 -1.73 2.50
N LYS A 85 11.38 -2.88 2.30
CA LYS A 85 12.54 -3.34 3.08
C LYS A 85 12.21 -3.67 4.54
N ALA A 86 11.00 -4.17 4.80
CA ALA A 86 10.58 -4.55 6.15
C ALA A 86 11.41 -5.72 6.72
N ASP A 87 11.99 -6.55 5.87
CA ASP A 87 12.95 -7.61 6.21
C ASP A 87 14.18 -7.08 6.98
N MET A 88 14.58 -5.82 6.75
CA MET A 88 15.67 -5.20 7.50
C MET A 88 15.30 -4.93 8.96
N LEU A 89 14.04 -4.56 9.23
CA LEU A 89 13.53 -4.42 10.60
C LEU A 89 13.43 -5.78 11.28
N ASP A 90 13.01 -6.80 10.55
CA ASP A 90 12.92 -8.17 11.05
C ASP A 90 14.31 -8.67 11.47
N ALA A 91 15.32 -8.54 10.61
CA ALA A 91 16.69 -8.95 10.90
C ALA A 91 17.27 -8.25 12.16
N GLN A 92 16.97 -6.97 12.34
CA GLN A 92 17.37 -6.22 13.54
C GLN A 92 16.64 -6.73 14.79
N THR A 93 15.33 -6.98 14.68
CA THR A 93 14.50 -7.49 15.77
C THR A 93 14.93 -8.89 16.19
N ILE A 94 15.26 -9.78 15.24
CA ILE A 94 15.85 -11.10 15.52
C ILE A 94 17.11 -10.95 16.35
N LYS A 95 18.04 -10.07 15.93
CA LYS A 95 19.28 -9.83 16.66
C LYS A 95 19.02 -9.34 18.09
N GLN A 96 18.03 -8.46 18.28
CA GLN A 96 17.66 -7.98 19.61
C GLN A 96 17.11 -9.11 20.48
N LEU A 97 16.17 -9.91 19.97
CA LEU A 97 15.57 -11.03 20.69
C LEU A 97 16.60 -12.10 21.07
N VAL A 98 17.50 -12.46 20.16
CA VAL A 98 18.59 -13.40 20.45
C VAL A 98 19.53 -12.86 21.53
N ASN A 99 19.86 -11.56 21.49
CA ASN A 99 20.66 -10.94 22.55
C ASN A 99 19.97 -10.94 23.92
N THR A 100 18.64 -11.05 23.97
CA THR A 100 17.88 -11.23 25.21
C THR A 100 17.79 -12.69 25.68
N GLY A 101 18.42 -13.62 24.97
CA GLY A 101 18.48 -15.05 25.30
C GLY A 101 17.40 -15.90 24.65
N MET A 102 16.63 -15.36 23.70
CA MET A 102 15.68 -16.13 22.89
C MET A 102 16.44 -17.02 21.89
N ASP A 103 15.92 -18.22 21.63
CA ASP A 103 16.43 -19.07 20.56
C ASP A 103 16.26 -18.39 19.19
N VAL A 104 17.16 -18.71 18.24
CA VAL A 104 17.17 -18.09 16.91
C VAL A 104 15.89 -18.39 16.13
N GLU A 105 15.34 -19.60 16.25
CA GLU A 105 14.12 -19.99 15.52
C GLU A 105 12.89 -19.28 16.09
N ASP A 106 12.77 -19.23 17.42
CA ASP A 106 11.70 -18.48 18.10
C ASP A 106 11.79 -16.98 17.79
N ALA A 107 13.01 -16.43 17.77
CA ALA A 107 13.25 -15.03 17.41
C ALA A 107 12.85 -14.74 15.95
N ALA A 108 13.18 -15.63 15.02
CA ALA A 108 12.80 -15.50 13.61
C ALA A 108 11.28 -15.57 13.40
N ASN A 109 10.59 -16.43 14.14
CA ASN A 109 9.13 -16.55 14.08
C ASN A 109 8.42 -15.32 14.67
N LYS A 110 8.96 -14.74 15.74
CA LYS A 110 8.36 -13.60 16.45
C LYS A 110 8.69 -12.24 15.82
N ALA A 111 9.86 -12.10 15.20
CA ALA A 111 10.36 -10.82 14.71
C ALA A 111 9.43 -10.09 13.73
N PRO A 112 8.77 -10.73 12.74
CA PRO A 112 7.93 -10.02 11.77
C PRO A 112 6.76 -9.26 12.38
N GLU A 113 6.14 -9.82 13.43
CA GLU A 113 5.03 -9.17 14.14
C GLU A 113 5.57 -8.07 15.06
N GLU A 114 6.63 -8.35 15.81
CA GLU A 114 7.19 -7.43 16.79
C GLU A 114 7.84 -6.21 16.13
N SER A 115 8.53 -6.39 15.00
CA SER A 115 9.15 -5.32 14.22
C SER A 115 8.11 -4.31 13.70
N VAL A 116 6.99 -4.81 13.17
CA VAL A 116 5.87 -4.00 12.68
C VAL A 116 5.20 -3.27 13.84
N ALA A 117 4.89 -3.95 14.95
CA ALA A 117 4.27 -3.32 16.11
C ALA A 117 5.15 -2.19 16.69
N MET A 118 6.47 -2.41 16.76
CA MET A 118 7.42 -1.38 17.18
C MET A 118 7.47 -0.21 16.20
N PHE A 119 7.50 -0.49 14.89
CA PHE A 119 7.50 0.53 13.85
C PHE A 119 6.24 1.39 13.91
N GLU A 120 5.05 0.78 13.97
CA GLU A 120 3.78 1.47 14.07
C GLU A 120 3.68 2.34 15.32
N LYS A 121 4.15 1.82 16.46
CA LYS A 121 4.19 2.58 17.72
C LYS A 121 5.06 3.83 17.59
N ARG A 122 6.19 3.75 16.89
CA ARG A 122 7.14 4.87 16.71
C ARG A 122 6.71 5.85 15.61
N PHE A 123 6.17 5.34 14.51
CA PHE A 123 6.03 6.07 13.25
C PHE A 123 4.59 6.18 12.74
N GLY A 124 3.66 5.33 13.20
CA GLY A 124 2.28 5.32 12.72
C GLY A 124 1.60 6.67 12.86
N GLN A 125 1.83 7.37 13.97
CA GLN A 125 1.23 8.70 14.17
C GLN A 125 1.83 9.80 13.29
N GLN A 126 3.01 9.59 12.70
CA GLN A 126 3.66 10.63 11.91
C GLN A 126 2.97 10.87 10.56
N LEU A 127 2.46 9.83 9.89
CA LEU A 127 1.72 9.97 8.63
C LEU A 127 0.22 10.17 8.88
N TYR A 128 -0.37 9.40 9.80
CA TYR A 128 -1.82 9.39 10.01
C TYR A 128 -2.38 10.66 10.69
N LYS A 129 -1.53 11.47 11.34
CA LYS A 129 -1.92 12.79 11.88
C LYS A 129 -1.78 13.94 10.87
N LYS A 130 -1.35 13.67 9.64
CA LYS A 130 -1.14 14.71 8.63
C LYS A 130 -2.46 15.19 8.05
N LYS A 131 -2.42 16.34 7.38
CA LYS A 131 -3.61 16.96 6.77
C LYS A 131 -4.27 16.04 5.74
N TYR A 132 -3.47 15.28 4.99
CA TYR A 132 -3.91 14.31 4.01
C TYR A 132 -3.29 12.96 4.37
N PRO A 133 -3.87 12.20 5.32
CA PRO A 133 -3.29 10.92 5.74
C PRO A 133 -3.47 9.85 4.66
N PRO A 134 -2.63 8.81 4.64
CA PRO A 134 -2.86 7.65 3.79
C PRO A 134 -4.16 6.93 4.18
N LYS A 135 -4.80 6.29 3.20
CA LYS A 135 -5.99 5.45 3.40
C LYS A 135 -5.66 4.13 4.06
N ASP A 136 -4.52 3.55 3.69
CA ASP A 136 -4.02 2.30 4.26
C ASP A 136 -2.50 2.19 4.03
N HIS A 137 -1.87 1.14 4.55
CA HIS A 137 -0.48 0.78 4.30
C HIS A 137 -0.27 -0.74 4.22
N VAL A 138 0.86 -1.15 3.62
CA VAL A 138 1.32 -2.54 3.47
C VAL A 138 2.82 -2.60 3.74
N TYR A 139 3.29 -3.72 4.30
CA TYR A 139 4.72 -3.99 4.50
C TYR A 139 5.21 -4.99 3.45
N PHE A 140 6.23 -4.58 2.68
CA PHE A 140 6.94 -5.43 1.74
C PHE A 140 8.28 -5.87 2.32
N ARG A 141 8.48 -7.18 2.37
CA ARG A 141 9.70 -7.85 2.81
C ARG A 141 10.39 -8.43 1.59
N ASP A 142 11.68 -8.14 1.41
CA ASP A 142 12.51 -8.96 0.54
C ASP A 142 12.71 -10.31 1.23
N GLN A 143 12.45 -11.40 0.51
CA GLN A 143 12.60 -12.76 1.05
C GLN A 143 14.09 -13.05 1.34
N LEU A 144 14.59 -12.61 2.49
CA LEU A 144 15.81 -13.15 3.10
C LEU A 144 15.49 -14.57 3.57
N HIS A 145 15.70 -15.53 2.67
CA HIS A 145 15.40 -16.94 2.86
C HIS A 145 16.02 -17.55 4.13
N LEU A 146 15.25 -18.38 4.81
CA LEU A 146 15.74 -19.69 5.27
C LEU A 146 14.82 -20.89 5.00
N THR A 147 13.56 -20.74 4.57
CA THR A 147 12.70 -21.94 4.36
C THR A 147 11.77 -21.97 3.15
N ASP A 148 11.59 -20.91 2.35
CA ASP A 148 10.49 -20.92 1.36
C ASP A 148 10.87 -20.51 -0.07
N MET A 149 11.93 -21.13 -0.60
CA MET A 149 12.33 -21.02 -2.01
C MET A 149 11.38 -21.74 -2.99
N GLN A 150 10.24 -22.29 -2.54
CA GLN A 150 9.29 -22.99 -3.39
C GLN A 150 7.98 -22.22 -3.65
N ASN A 151 7.80 -21.03 -3.07
CA ASN A 151 6.64 -20.19 -3.35
C ASN A 151 7.03 -18.94 -4.16
N PRO A 152 6.80 -18.92 -5.49
CA PRO A 152 6.99 -17.73 -6.32
C PRO A 152 5.94 -16.63 -6.06
N THR A 153 5.16 -16.72 -4.99
CA THR A 153 4.13 -15.72 -4.67
C THR A 153 4.71 -14.68 -3.73
N SER A 154 5.42 -13.69 -4.29
CA SER A 154 5.42 -12.34 -3.71
C SER A 154 3.97 -11.86 -3.74
N ASP A 155 3.19 -12.20 -2.71
CA ASP A 155 1.74 -12.11 -2.81
C ASP A 155 1.28 -10.66 -2.72
N CYS A 156 1.26 -9.98 -3.87
CA CYS A 156 0.63 -8.67 -4.03
C CYS A 156 -0.87 -8.73 -3.72
N SER A 157 -1.47 -9.88 -3.39
CA SER A 157 -2.88 -9.97 -3.01
C SER A 157 -3.25 -9.02 -1.87
N GLU A 158 -2.38 -8.83 -0.87
CA GLU A 158 -2.67 -7.90 0.22
C GLU A 158 -2.77 -6.46 -0.30
N LEU A 159 -1.79 -6.05 -1.12
CA LEU A 159 -1.80 -4.74 -1.77
C LEU A 159 -3.04 -4.55 -2.66
N LEU A 160 -3.40 -5.57 -3.43
CA LEU A 160 -4.57 -5.53 -4.31
C LEU A 160 -5.88 -5.49 -3.51
N ARG A 161 -6.00 -6.25 -2.41
CA ARG A 161 -7.15 -6.21 -1.49
C ARG A 161 -7.29 -4.83 -0.86
N LYS A 162 -6.21 -4.28 -0.31
CA LYS A 162 -6.24 -2.93 0.28
C LYS A 162 -6.55 -1.87 -0.77
N THR A 163 -6.00 -2.00 -1.98
CA THR A 163 -6.34 -1.13 -3.11
C THR A 163 -7.83 -1.19 -3.44
N ALA A 164 -8.39 -2.38 -3.60
CA ALA A 164 -9.82 -2.56 -3.82
C ALA A 164 -10.67 -1.93 -2.71
N ALA A 165 -10.26 -2.09 -1.44
CA ALA A 165 -10.95 -1.52 -0.29
C ALA A 165 -10.91 0.01 -0.23
N THR A 166 -9.98 0.67 -0.94
CA THR A 166 -9.95 2.14 -1.00
C THR A 166 -10.97 2.75 -1.97
N PHE A 167 -11.53 1.96 -2.89
CA PHE A 167 -12.51 2.45 -3.85
C PHE A 167 -13.91 2.50 -3.23
N SER A 168 -14.40 3.72 -2.98
CA SER A 168 -15.79 3.95 -2.57
C SER A 168 -16.75 4.05 -3.76
N ASP A 169 -16.24 4.10 -4.99
CA ASP A 169 -17.02 4.14 -6.23
C ASP A 169 -17.06 2.73 -6.84
N ASP A 170 -18.27 2.17 -6.94
CA ASP A 170 -18.49 0.84 -7.50
C ASP A 170 -17.94 0.70 -8.93
N THR A 171 -17.97 1.76 -9.73
CA THR A 171 -17.44 1.74 -11.10
C THR A 171 -15.93 1.57 -11.09
N LEU A 172 -15.22 2.30 -10.21
CA LEU A 172 -13.78 2.18 -10.08
C LEU A 172 -13.36 0.82 -9.51
N LEU A 173 -14.12 0.32 -8.54
CA LEU A 173 -13.91 -1.01 -8.00
C LEU A 173 -14.09 -2.09 -9.07
N GLN A 174 -15.18 -2.04 -9.84
CA GLN A 174 -15.43 -3.00 -10.92
C GLN A 174 -14.37 -2.92 -12.01
N LEU A 175 -13.95 -1.71 -12.40
CA LEU A 175 -12.85 -1.51 -13.35
C LEU A 175 -11.56 -2.13 -12.83
N PHE A 176 -11.21 -1.88 -11.56
CA PHE A 176 -10.02 -2.46 -10.93
C PHE A 176 -10.07 -3.99 -10.92
N LEU A 177 -11.18 -4.60 -10.50
CA LEU A 177 -11.33 -6.06 -10.46
C LEU A 177 -11.26 -6.70 -11.85
N THR A 178 -11.83 -6.05 -12.87
CA THR A 178 -11.82 -6.55 -14.26
C THR A 178 -10.41 -6.60 -14.85
N VAL A 179 -9.54 -5.67 -14.46
CA VAL A 179 -8.15 -5.65 -14.93
C VAL A 179 -7.24 -6.62 -14.15
N GLN A 180 -7.66 -7.17 -13.00
CA GLN A 180 -6.87 -8.16 -12.24
C GLN A 180 -6.93 -9.58 -12.84
N GLN A 181 -6.53 -9.74 -14.11
CA GLN A 181 -6.61 -11.01 -14.85
C GLN A 181 -5.87 -12.18 -14.17
N ASN A 182 -4.83 -11.89 -13.38
CA ASN A 182 -4.01 -12.89 -12.70
C ASN A 182 -4.43 -13.13 -11.23
N ASN A 183 -5.45 -12.43 -10.71
CA ASN A 183 -5.92 -12.58 -9.33
C ASN A 183 -7.45 -12.79 -9.28
N VAL A 184 -7.89 -13.94 -9.78
CA VAL A 184 -9.31 -14.33 -9.82
C VAL A 184 -9.91 -14.45 -8.41
N ALA A 185 -9.10 -14.80 -7.41
CA ALA A 185 -9.55 -14.92 -6.02
C ALA A 185 -10.12 -13.61 -5.47
N LEU A 186 -9.48 -12.48 -5.79
CA LEU A 186 -9.97 -11.15 -5.39
C LEU A 186 -11.33 -10.82 -6.03
N SER A 187 -11.49 -11.13 -7.31
CA SER A 187 -12.75 -10.91 -8.03
C SER A 187 -13.89 -11.75 -7.45
N ILE A 188 -13.61 -13.01 -7.07
CA ILE A 188 -14.59 -13.88 -6.39
C ILE A 188 -14.96 -13.31 -5.01
N GLU A 189 -13.98 -12.91 -4.20
CA GLU A 189 -14.19 -12.36 -2.86
C GLU A 189 -15.16 -11.16 -2.89
N TYR A 190 -14.92 -10.21 -3.79
CA TYR A 190 -15.76 -9.02 -3.92
C TYR A 190 -17.14 -9.31 -4.53
N ALA A 191 -17.24 -10.30 -5.43
CA ALA A 191 -18.54 -10.74 -5.93
C ALA A 191 -19.41 -11.32 -4.80
N ILE A 192 -18.82 -12.13 -3.90
CA ILE A 192 -19.52 -12.68 -2.73
C ILE A 192 -19.96 -11.57 -1.78
N LYS A 193 -19.05 -10.64 -1.42
CA LYS A 193 -19.36 -9.51 -0.53
C LYS A 193 -20.56 -8.70 -1.03
N ARG A 194 -20.56 -8.37 -2.33
CA ARG A 194 -21.66 -7.65 -2.97
C ARG A 194 -22.98 -8.39 -2.91
N ILE A 195 -22.98 -9.71 -3.16
CA ILE A 195 -24.19 -10.53 -3.04
C ILE A 195 -24.69 -10.50 -1.60
N THR A 196 -23.81 -10.75 -0.62
CA THR A 196 -24.21 -10.77 0.81
C THR A 196 -24.79 -9.44 1.28
N GLU A 197 -24.19 -8.30 0.91
CA GLU A 197 -24.69 -6.97 1.27
C GLU A 197 -26.09 -6.72 0.70
N LEU A 198 -26.35 -7.15 -0.54
CA LEU A 198 -27.67 -7.06 -1.16
C LEU A 198 -28.70 -7.98 -0.48
N THR A 199 -28.31 -9.18 -0.05
CA THR A 199 -29.21 -10.10 0.66
C THR A 199 -29.62 -9.57 2.03
N PHE A 200 -28.72 -8.90 2.76
CA PHE A 200 -29.01 -8.34 4.08
C PHE A 200 -29.87 -7.07 4.01
N GLN A 201 -29.68 -6.20 3.00
CA GLN A 201 -30.55 -5.03 2.79
C GLN A 201 -31.99 -5.41 2.42
N GLY A 202 -32.21 -6.62 1.88
CA GLY A 202 -33.54 -7.14 1.58
C GLY A 202 -34.33 -7.66 2.78
N TRP A 203 -33.70 -7.84 3.96
CA TRP A 203 -34.37 -8.30 5.18
C TRP A 203 -34.79 -7.17 6.12
N ASP A 204 -34.24 -5.98 5.99
CA ASP A 204 -34.58 -4.82 6.82
C ASP A 204 -35.84 -4.05 6.36
N VAL A 205 -36.58 -4.56 5.36
CA VAL A 205 -37.79 -3.91 4.81
C VAL A 205 -39.09 -4.59 5.26
N ASP A 206 -39.01 -5.72 5.97
CA ASP A 206 -40.19 -6.51 6.40
C ASP A 206 -40.28 -6.67 7.94
N ASN A 207 -40.23 -5.57 8.69
CA ASN A 207 -40.66 -5.52 10.11
C ASN A 207 -41.39 -4.21 10.46
#